data_AF-Z9JNC2-F1
#
_entry.id   AF-Z9JNC2-F1
#
_cell.length_a   1.000
_cell.length_b   1.000
_cell.length_c   1.000
_cell.angle_alpha   90.00
_cell.angle_beta   90.00
_cell.angle_gamma   90.00
#
_symmetry.space_group_name_H-M   'P 1'
#
loop_
_entity.id
_entity.type
_entity.pdbx_description
1 polymer ?
#
loop_
_entity_poly.entity_id
_entity_poly.type
_entity_poly.pdbx_seq_one_letter_code
_entity_poly.pdbx_strand_id
1 'polypeptide(L)'
;MLLAQIYPDGYVPEIEQDTKDRSLVAGLKGSTRNDLNWDVSYNYGSNHIGFQTTNSINYSLGVDSPRDFYDGALEYIQHLVNTDFTKSLDWGFTDLITLSFGT
;
A
#
# COMPACT_ATOMS: atom_id res chain seq x y z
N MET A 1 -11.31 -33.69 28.77
CA MET A 1 -10.25 -33.04 27.96
C MET A 1 -10.07 -31.61 28.47
N LEU A 2 -8.83 -31.12 28.57
CA LEU A 2 -8.49 -29.78 29.12
C LEU A 2 -9.27 -28.65 28.42
N LEU A 3 -9.56 -28.81 27.12
CA LEU A 3 -10.29 -27.83 26.32
C LEU A 3 -11.69 -27.53 26.87
N ALA A 4 -12.43 -28.55 27.33
CA ALA A 4 -13.77 -28.39 27.88
C ALA A 4 -13.81 -27.74 29.27
N GLN A 5 -12.65 -27.59 29.94
CA GLN A 5 -12.54 -26.86 31.21
C GLN A 5 -12.40 -25.36 31.00
N ILE A 6 -11.86 -24.93 29.84
CA ILE A 6 -11.64 -23.51 29.51
C ILE A 6 -12.72 -23.01 28.54
N TYR A 7 -13.10 -23.84 27.56
CA TYR A 7 -14.12 -23.56 26.58
C TYR A 7 -15.13 -24.72 26.54
N PRO A 8 -16.02 -24.83 27.55
CA PRO A 8 -17.01 -25.90 27.63
C PRO A 8 -17.95 -25.93 26.43
N ASP A 9 -18.27 -24.76 25.89
CA ASP A 9 -19.14 -24.59 24.69
C ASP A 9 -18.34 -24.47 23.39
N GLY A 10 -17.00 -24.61 23.45
CA GLY A 10 -16.09 -24.34 22.34
C GLY A 10 -15.65 -22.87 22.23
N TYR A 11 -14.79 -22.59 21.25
CA TYR A 11 -14.27 -21.24 20.97
C TYR A 11 -14.13 -21.05 19.46
N VAL A 12 -14.18 -19.80 19.03
CA VAL A 12 -13.94 -19.38 17.65
C VAL A 12 -12.79 -18.37 17.70
N PRO A 13 -11.58 -18.76 17.27
CA PRO A 13 -10.47 -17.83 17.15
C PRO A 13 -10.81 -16.73 16.17
N GLU A 14 -10.49 -15.50 16.53
CA GLU A 14 -10.63 -14.34 15.65
C GLU A 14 -9.24 -13.85 15.27
N ILE A 15 -9.05 -13.55 13.98
CA ILE A 15 -7.83 -12.92 13.48
C ILE A 15 -8.20 -11.48 13.15
N GLU A 16 -7.78 -10.57 14.01
CA GLU A 16 -7.95 -9.13 13.84
C GLU A 16 -6.84 -8.57 12.95
N GLN A 17 -7.20 -7.63 12.08
CA GLN A 17 -6.29 -6.96 11.16
C GLN A 17 -6.28 -5.46 11.46
N ASP A 18 -5.12 -4.92 11.83
CA ASP A 18 -4.89 -3.47 11.99
C ASP A 18 -4.06 -2.96 10.81
N THR A 19 -4.68 -2.16 9.94
CA THR A 19 -4.02 -1.62 8.73
C THR A 19 -3.66 -0.15 8.91
N LYS A 20 -2.41 0.19 8.59
CA LYS A 20 -1.87 1.55 8.60
C LYS A 20 -1.30 1.90 7.24
N ASP A 21 -1.98 2.81 6.56
CA ASP A 21 -1.57 3.33 5.26
C ASP A 21 -0.90 4.69 5.36
N ARG A 22 0.17 4.88 4.60
CA ARG A 22 0.86 6.16 4.46
C ARG A 22 1.24 6.38 3.01
N SER A 23 1.02 7.59 2.51
CA SER A 23 1.45 7.98 1.18
C SER A 23 2.05 9.37 1.16
N LEU A 24 2.99 9.56 0.25
CA LEU A 24 3.63 10.84 -0.03
C LEU A 24 3.75 10.99 -1.52
N VAL A 25 3.29 12.13 -2.03
CA VAL A 25 3.39 12.48 -3.45
C VAL A 25 4.12 13.79 -3.58
N ALA A 26 5.14 13.82 -4.42
CA ALA A 26 5.89 15.03 -4.76
C ALA A 26 6.01 15.11 -6.28
N GLY A 27 5.83 16.31 -6.84
CA GLY A 27 5.90 16.50 -8.28
C GLY A 27 6.43 17.87 -8.65
N LEU A 28 7.04 17.93 -9.83
CA LEU A 28 7.55 19.14 -10.44
C LEU A 28 7.06 19.17 -11.89
N LYS A 29 6.62 20.35 -12.33
CA LYS A 29 6.25 20.60 -13.72
C LYS A 29 6.85 21.89 -14.20
N GLY A 30 7.09 21.97 -15.50
CA GLY A 30 7.63 23.18 -16.10
C GLY A 30 7.54 23.18 -17.62
N SER A 31 7.93 24.31 -18.18
CA SER A 31 8.06 24.51 -19.61
C SER A 31 9.44 25.06 -19.95
N THR A 32 9.96 24.65 -21.10
CA THR A 32 11.21 25.20 -21.65
C THR A 32 10.90 26.32 -22.64
N ARG A 33 11.93 27.10 -23.02
CA ARG A 33 11.79 28.16 -24.05
C ARG A 33 11.41 27.64 -25.44
N ASN A 34 11.47 26.33 -25.67
CA ASN A 34 11.18 25.69 -26.95
C ASN A 34 9.86 24.91 -26.89
N ASP A 35 8.93 25.35 -26.02
CA ASP A 35 7.57 24.80 -25.85
C ASP A 35 7.50 23.30 -25.53
N LEU A 36 8.57 22.75 -24.96
CA LEU A 36 8.54 21.44 -24.31
C LEU A 36 8.06 21.63 -22.88
N ASN A 37 6.88 21.09 -22.60
CA ASN A 37 6.30 20.91 -21.28
C ASN A 37 6.76 19.56 -20.71
N TRP A 38 7.06 19.55 -19.42
CA TRP A 38 7.42 18.34 -18.69
C TRP A 38 6.69 18.32 -17.35
N ASP A 39 6.28 17.13 -16.94
CA ASP A 39 5.68 16.83 -15.63
C ASP A 39 6.35 15.55 -15.11
N VAL A 40 6.91 15.63 -13.90
CA VAL A 40 7.54 14.51 -13.23
C VAL A 40 6.96 14.42 -11.85
N SER A 41 6.43 13.24 -11.50
CA SER A 41 5.90 12.98 -10.17
C SER A 41 6.44 11.69 -9.59
N TYR A 42 6.59 11.70 -8.28
CA TYR A 42 7.01 10.58 -7.48
C TYR A 42 5.97 10.31 -6.39
N ASN A 43 5.52 9.07 -6.34
CA ASN A 43 4.56 8.58 -5.37
C ASN A 43 5.24 7.50 -4.54
N TYR A 44 5.30 7.73 -3.24
CA TYR A 44 5.71 6.76 -2.24
C TYR A 44 4.46 6.30 -1.48
N GLY A 45 4.24 5.00 -1.42
CA GLY A 45 3.17 4.38 -0.63
C GLY A 45 3.75 3.33 0.32
N SER A 46 3.23 3.26 1.53
CA SER A 46 3.52 2.21 2.50
C SER A 46 2.21 1.75 3.13
N ASN A 47 1.99 0.44 3.16
CA ASN A 47 0.87 -0.20 3.83
C ASN A 47 1.45 -1.21 4.82
N HIS A 48 1.05 -1.09 6.09
CA HIS A 48 1.41 -2.00 7.15
C HIS A 48 0.16 -2.69 7.69
N ILE A 49 0.10 -4.02 7.61
CA ILE A 49 -1.01 -4.86 8.06
C ILE A 49 -0.52 -5.70 9.24
N GLY A 50 -0.92 -5.33 10.45
CA GLY A 50 -0.69 -6.12 11.66
C GLY A 50 -1.79 -7.17 11.86
N PHE A 51 -1.40 -8.34 12.37
CA PHE A 51 -2.30 -9.45 12.64
C PHE A 51 -2.27 -9.78 14.13
N GLN A 52 -3.44 -9.93 14.73
CA GLN A 52 -3.58 -10.35 16.12
C GLN A 52 -4.62 -11.46 16.21
N THR A 53 -4.25 -12.59 16.78
CA THR A 53 -5.18 -13.68 17.07
C THR A 53 -5.71 -13.52 18.49
N THR A 54 -7.03 -13.48 18.63
CA THR A 54 -7.74 -13.38 19.91
C THR A 54 -8.64 -14.59 20.13
N ASN A 55 -9.06 -14.79 21.39
CA ASN A 55 -9.97 -15.87 21.79
C ASN A 55 -9.49 -17.27 21.34
N SER A 56 -8.18 -17.53 21.45
CA SER A 56 -7.57 -18.77 20.98
C SER A 56 -7.03 -19.62 22.13
N ILE A 57 -6.67 -20.88 21.83
CA ILE A 57 -5.96 -21.75 22.76
C ILE A 57 -5.13 -22.78 21.98
N ASN A 58 -3.89 -22.97 22.39
CA ASN A 58 -3.00 -23.98 21.86
C ASN A 58 -3.14 -25.26 22.68
N TYR A 59 -3.56 -26.34 22.01
CA TYR A 59 -3.78 -27.63 22.66
C TYR A 59 -2.53 -28.18 23.37
N SER A 60 -1.35 -27.98 22.79
CA SER A 60 -0.08 -28.47 23.34
C SER A 60 0.38 -27.67 24.57
N LEU A 61 -0.07 -26.42 24.73
CA LEU A 61 0.25 -25.56 25.88
C LEU A 61 -0.78 -25.68 27.01
N GLY A 62 -1.95 -26.27 26.75
CA GLY A 62 -2.96 -26.51 27.78
C GLY A 62 -3.45 -25.23 28.46
N VAL A 63 -3.58 -25.25 29.79
CA VAL A 63 -4.13 -24.12 30.56
C VAL A 63 -3.27 -22.86 30.54
N ASP A 64 -1.97 -23.01 30.26
CA ASP A 64 -0.99 -21.94 30.22
C ASP A 64 -0.91 -21.27 28.84
N SER A 65 -1.73 -21.70 27.87
CA SER A 65 -1.77 -21.09 26.55
C SER A 65 -2.13 -19.60 26.64
N PRO A 66 -1.36 -18.72 25.99
CA PRO A 66 -1.84 -17.38 25.64
C PRO A 66 -3.14 -17.49 24.86
N ARG A 67 -4.07 -16.58 25.14
CA ARG A 67 -5.37 -16.52 24.46
C ARG A 67 -5.41 -15.45 23.38
N ASP A 68 -4.61 -14.41 23.57
CA ASP A 68 -4.43 -13.28 22.67
C ASP A 68 -2.93 -13.11 22.39
N PHE A 69 -2.54 -13.09 21.12
CA PHE A 69 -1.15 -12.91 20.73
C PHE A 69 -1.03 -12.21 19.37
N TYR A 70 0.08 -11.51 19.19
CA TYR A 70 0.42 -10.84 17.95
C TYR A 70 1.07 -11.83 16.97
N ASP A 71 0.49 -11.96 15.78
CA ASP A 71 0.92 -12.93 14.76
C ASP A 71 2.05 -12.38 13.86
N GLY A 72 2.30 -11.08 13.93
CA GLY A 72 3.24 -10.37 13.07
C GLY A 72 2.58 -9.32 12.21
N ALA A 73 3.34 -8.77 11.27
CA ALA A 73 2.84 -7.83 10.29
C ALA A 73 3.40 -8.11 8.90
N LEU A 74 2.62 -7.68 7.90
CA LEU A 74 3.06 -7.54 6.52
C LEU A 74 3.26 -6.06 6.21
N GLU A 75 4.38 -5.73 5.59
CA GLU A 75 4.66 -4.38 5.12
C GLU A 75 4.84 -4.40 3.60
N TYR A 76 4.06 -3.56 2.92
CA TYR A 76 4.15 -3.32 1.49
C TYR A 76 4.61 -1.90 1.24
N ILE A 77 5.68 -1.76 0.47
CA ILE A 77 6.20 -0.46 0.04
C ILE A 77 6.08 -0.38 -1.47
N GLN A 78 5.50 0.72 -1.95
CA GLN A 78 5.34 1.02 -3.36
C GLN A 78 6.05 2.32 -3.72
N HIS A 79 6.77 2.27 -4.83
CA HIS A 79 7.39 3.43 -5.45
C HIS A 79 6.88 3.53 -6.88
N LEU A 80 6.30 4.68 -7.22
CA LEU A 80 5.84 4.95 -8.58
C LEU A 80 6.40 6.30 -9.03
N VAL A 81 7.15 6.27 -10.13
CA VAL A 81 7.67 7.45 -10.80
C VAL A 81 6.89 7.59 -12.11
N ASN A 82 6.23 8.73 -12.29
CA ASN A 82 5.59 9.07 -13.54
C ASN A 82 6.36 10.22 -14.20
N THR A 83 6.45 10.19 -15.52
CA THR A 83 7.18 11.20 -16.27
C THR A 83 6.52 11.41 -17.61
N ASP A 84 6.05 12.63 -17.84
CA ASP A 84 5.33 13.02 -19.03
C ASP A 84 6.01 14.21 -19.71
N PHE A 85 6.11 14.14 -21.03
CA PHE A 85 6.64 15.20 -21.87
C PHE A 85 5.65 15.53 -22.97
N THR A 86 5.44 16.82 -23.23
CA THR A 86 4.56 17.30 -24.29
C THR A 86 5.21 18.44 -25.02
N LYS A 87 5.28 18.36 -26.35
CA LYS A 87 5.87 19.39 -27.21
C LYS A 87 4.91 19.80 -28.31
N SER A 88 4.74 21.10 -28.48
CA SER A 88 4.08 21.66 -29.65
C SER A 88 5.07 21.74 -30.82
N LEU A 89 4.67 21.21 -31.97
CA LEU A 89 5.43 21.22 -33.22
C LEU A 89 4.72 22.18 -34.18
N ASP A 90 5.40 23.27 -34.51
CA ASP A 90 5.03 24.14 -35.61
C ASP A 90 5.87 23.76 -36.84
N TRP A 91 5.28 22.94 -37.71
CA TRP A 91 5.89 22.47 -38.95
C TRP A 91 5.26 23.10 -40.20
N GLY A 92 4.67 24.30 -40.08
CA GLY A 92 4.08 25.02 -41.21
C GLY A 92 2.73 24.46 -41.68
N PHE A 93 2.06 23.67 -40.83
CA PHE A 93 0.65 23.32 -40.99
C PHE A 93 -0.24 24.44 -40.45
N THR A 94 -1.49 24.53 -40.93
CA THR A 94 -2.48 25.51 -40.42
C THR A 94 -2.85 25.29 -38.96
N ASP A 95 -2.68 24.06 -38.46
CA ASP A 95 -3.00 23.66 -37.08
C ASP A 95 -1.73 23.20 -36.34
N LEU A 96 -1.66 23.51 -35.05
CA LEU A 96 -0.55 23.12 -34.18
C LEU A 96 -0.60 21.61 -33.90
N ILE A 97 0.51 20.90 -34.14
CA ILE A 97 0.61 19.46 -33.85
C ILE A 97 1.22 19.29 -32.46
N THR A 98 0.64 18.44 -31.61
CA THR A 98 1.18 18.13 -30.28
C THR A 98 1.75 16.71 -30.26
N LEU A 99 3.01 16.59 -29.82
CA LEU A 99 3.66 15.31 -29.54
C LEU A 99 3.72 15.11 -28.02
N SER A 100 3.11 14.03 -27.52
CA SER A 100 3.15 13.66 -26.10
C SER A 100 3.72 12.25 -25.94
N PHE A 101 4.59 12.06 -24.95
CA PHE A 101 5.16 10.77 -24.58
C PHE A 101 5.47 10.74 -23.08
N GLY A 102 5.25 9.60 -22.45
CA GLY A 102 5.42 9.45 -21.01
C GLY A 102 5.18 8.03 -20.53
N THR A 103 5.33 7.85 -19.21
CA THR A 103 5.10 6.58 -18.49
C THR A 103 4.26 6.83 -17.25
#